data_AF-A0A835CW45-F1
#
_entry.id   AF-A0A835CW45-F1
#
_cell.length_a   1.000
_cell.length_b   1.000
_cell.length_c   1.000
_cell.angle_alpha   90.00
_cell.angle_beta   90.00
_cell.angle_gamma   90.00
#
_symmetry.space_group_name_H-M   'P 1'
#
loop_
_entity.id
_entity.type
_entity.pdbx_description
1 polymer ?
#
loop_
_entity_poly.entity_id
_entity_poly.type
_entity_poly.pdbx_seq_one_letter_code
_entity_poly.pdbx_strand_id
1 'polypeptide(L)'
;MSRRNKENRSQLRTTHKAGTRSYAQYRAAAQAQDLDGQEPDRMKMYHMMHVRRDGTFVDQASADFYTQMDELVSQHPEGTIPESLHGFFLEIK
;
A
#
# COMPACT_ATOMS: atom_id res chain seq x y z
N MET A 1 -2.64 25.23 -3.27
CA MET A 1 -2.03 24.23 -2.36
C MET A 1 -1.36 24.96 -1.21
N SER A 2 -1.72 24.64 0.04
CA SER A 2 -1.04 25.17 1.23
C SER A 2 0.43 24.77 1.25
N ARG A 3 1.29 25.61 1.87
CA ARG A 3 2.72 25.31 2.08
C ARG A 3 2.92 23.95 2.75
N ARG A 4 2.12 23.66 3.79
CA ARG A 4 2.14 22.36 4.49
C ARG A 4 1.85 21.17 3.57
N ASN A 5 0.90 21.31 2.63
CA ASN A 5 0.59 20.21 1.71
C ASN A 5 1.74 19.91 0.75
N LYS A 6 2.54 20.93 0.39
CA LYS A 6 3.74 20.72 -0.43
C LYS A 6 4.85 20.04 0.36
N GLU A 7 5.10 20.51 1.58
CA GLU A 7 6.08 19.92 2.50
C GLU A 7 5.75 18.44 2.79
N ASN A 8 4.50 18.13 3.12
CA ASN A 8 4.07 16.74 3.34
C ASN A 8 4.20 15.89 2.07
N ARG A 9 3.86 16.44 0.90
CA ARG A 9 3.99 15.71 -0.37
C ARG A 9 5.45 15.42 -0.72
N SER A 10 6.39 16.31 -0.36
CA SER A 10 7.83 16.06 -0.57
C SER A 10 8.41 14.98 0.34
N GLN A 11 7.73 14.63 1.42
CA GLN A 11 8.17 13.57 2.34
C GLN A 11 7.70 12.17 1.90
N LEU A 12 6.80 12.06 0.92
CA LEU A 12 6.35 10.78 0.40
C LEU A 12 7.51 10.07 -0.32
N ARG A 13 7.80 8.83 0.09
CA ARG A 13 8.95 8.06 -0.39
C ARG A 13 8.61 7.04 -1.46
N THR A 14 7.32 6.84 -1.75
CA THR A 14 6.81 5.84 -2.70
C THR A 14 5.85 6.47 -3.70
N THR A 15 5.81 5.93 -4.92
CA THR A 15 4.95 6.38 -6.01
C THR A 15 3.80 5.41 -6.21
N HIS A 16 2.58 5.94 -6.27
CA HIS A 16 1.40 5.17 -6.62
C HIS A 16 1.06 5.33 -8.11
N LYS A 17 0.57 4.26 -8.75
CA LYS A 17 0.01 4.33 -10.12
C LYS A 17 -1.51 4.50 -10.18
N ALA A 18 -2.14 4.80 -9.04
CA ALA A 18 -3.59 4.84 -8.90
C ALA A 18 -4.27 5.85 -9.84
N GLY A 19 -3.56 6.92 -10.25
CA GLY A 19 -4.08 7.94 -11.14
C GLY A 19 -5.29 8.65 -10.52
N THR A 20 -6.41 8.66 -11.24
CA THR A 20 -7.68 9.24 -10.77
C THR A 20 -8.54 8.30 -9.94
N ARG A 21 -8.14 7.02 -9.82
CA ARG A 21 -8.91 6.04 -9.07
C ARG A 21 -8.68 6.19 -7.57
N SER A 22 -9.77 6.23 -6.81
CA SER A 22 -9.72 6.29 -5.35
C SER A 22 -9.43 4.93 -4.72
N TYR A 23 -9.03 4.93 -3.46
CA TYR A 23 -8.84 3.70 -2.68
C TYR A 23 -10.10 2.82 -2.65
N ALA A 24 -11.28 3.43 -2.46
CA ALA A 24 -12.56 2.71 -2.46
C ALA A 24 -12.85 2.04 -3.81
N GLN A 25 -12.48 2.68 -4.92
CA GLN A 25 -12.63 2.09 -6.25
C GLN A 25 -11.69 0.89 -6.46
N TYR A 26 -10.45 0.96 -5.95
CA TYR A 26 -9.54 -0.20 -5.99
C TYR A 26 -10.05 -1.35 -5.12
N ARG A 27 -10.58 -1.05 -3.93
CA ARG A 27 -11.18 -2.07 -3.05
C ARG A 27 -12.36 -2.78 -3.70
N ALA A 28 -13.31 -2.02 -4.23
CA ALA A 28 -14.47 -2.58 -4.91
C ALA A 28 -14.06 -3.41 -6.13
N ALA A 29 -13.08 -2.95 -6.91
CA ALA A 29 -12.55 -3.70 -8.04
C ALA A 29 -11.86 -5.00 -7.62
N ALA A 30 -11.13 -5.01 -6.50
CA ALA A 30 -10.49 -6.20 -5.97
C ALA A 30 -11.51 -7.21 -5.42
N GLN A 31 -12.50 -6.74 -4.65
CA GLN A 31 -13.60 -7.58 -4.15
C GLN A 31 -14.38 -8.23 -5.30
N ALA A 32 -14.62 -7.49 -6.39
CA ALA A 32 -15.31 -8.03 -7.57
C ALA A 32 -14.48 -9.08 -8.34
N GLN A 33 -13.15 -9.11 -8.16
CA GLN A 33 -12.27 -10.11 -8.78
C GLN A 33 -12.10 -11.36 -7.92
N ASP A 34 -12.35 -11.26 -6.62
CA ASP A 34 -12.31 -12.40 -5.71
C ASP A 34 -13.59 -13.22 -5.81
N LEU A 35 -13.43 -14.53 -6.03
CA LEU A 35 -14.55 -15.47 -6.19
C LEU A 35 -15.48 -15.49 -4.98
N ASP A 36 -14.92 -15.24 -3.79
CA ASP A 36 -15.64 -15.24 -2.51
C ASP A 36 -16.12 -13.83 -2.09
N GLY A 37 -15.84 -12.80 -2.90
CA GLY A 37 -16.21 -11.41 -2.60
C GLY A 37 -15.54 -10.82 -1.34
N GLN A 38 -14.47 -11.46 -0.85
CA GLN A 38 -13.80 -11.07 0.38
C GLN A 38 -13.08 -9.73 0.24
N GLU A 39 -12.97 -9.01 1.35
CA GLU A 39 -12.25 -7.74 1.38
C GLU A 39 -10.75 -7.99 1.14
N PRO A 40 -10.13 -7.26 0.19
CA PRO A 40 -8.71 -7.44 -0.12
C PRO A 40 -7.86 -7.06 1.09
N ASP A 41 -6.89 -7.91 1.41
CA ASP A 41 -5.89 -7.58 2.41
C ASP A 41 -5.08 -6.32 2.01
N ARG A 42 -4.51 -5.65 3.02
CA ARG A 42 -3.68 -4.46 2.84
C ARG A 42 -2.48 -4.71 1.92
N MET A 43 -1.86 -5.90 1.96
CA MET A 43 -0.77 -6.24 1.04
C MET A 43 -1.25 -6.33 -0.40
N LYS A 44 -2.40 -6.95 -0.62
CA LYS A 44 -3.04 -7.03 -1.95
C LYS A 44 -3.38 -5.64 -2.49
N MET A 45 -3.92 -4.77 -1.63
CA MET A 45 -4.20 -3.39 -1.98
C MET A 45 -2.92 -2.60 -2.33
N TYR A 46 -1.85 -2.76 -1.53
CA TYR A 46 -0.57 -2.12 -1.80
C TYR A 46 0.00 -2.56 -3.16
N HIS A 47 0.01 -3.88 -3.41
CA HIS A 47 0.46 -4.46 -4.66
C HIS A 47 -0.29 -3.89 -5.86
N MET A 48 -1.63 -3.85 -5.81
CA MET A 48 -2.45 -3.29 -6.90
C MET A 48 -2.14 -1.82 -7.22
N MET A 49 -1.75 -1.03 -6.21
CA MET A 49 -1.49 0.40 -6.35
C MET A 49 -0.04 0.73 -6.75
N HIS A 50 0.90 -0.19 -6.53
CA HIS A 50 2.33 0.05 -6.74
C HIS A 50 2.96 -0.87 -7.80
N VAL A 51 2.24 -1.89 -8.28
CA VAL A 51 2.72 -2.81 -9.32
C VAL A 51 2.04 -2.54 -10.65
N ARG A 52 2.82 -2.44 -11.72
CA ARG A 52 2.38 -2.21 -13.10
C ARG A 52 1.76 -3.47 -13.70
N ARG A 53 1.23 -3.37 -14.92
CA ARG A 53 0.62 -4.53 -15.61
C ARG A 53 1.63 -5.61 -15.98
N ASP A 54 2.91 -5.24 -16.10
CA ASP A 54 4.04 -6.14 -16.38
C ASP A 54 4.57 -6.86 -15.12
N GLY A 55 3.96 -6.63 -13.95
CA GLY A 55 4.41 -7.21 -12.68
C GLY A 55 5.55 -6.47 -11.99
N THR A 56 6.06 -5.37 -12.57
CA THR A 56 7.14 -4.58 -11.96
C THR A 56 6.59 -3.52 -11.01
N PHE A 57 7.31 -3.26 -9.92
CA PHE A 57 7.02 -2.12 -9.06
C PHE A 57 7.27 -0.79 -9.79
N VAL A 58 6.48 0.22 -9.45
CA VAL A 58 6.57 1.55 -10.08
C VAL A 58 7.92 2.22 -9.78
N ASP A 59 8.47 1.98 -8.59
CA ASP A 59 9.80 2.40 -8.15
C ASP A 59 10.41 1.38 -7.18
N GLN A 60 11.72 1.50 -6.95
CA GLN A 60 12.47 0.60 -6.09
C GLN A 60 12.02 0.69 -4.61
N ALA A 61 11.73 1.89 -4.12
CA ALA A 61 11.30 2.09 -2.73
C ALA A 61 10.00 1.32 -2.41
N SER A 62 9.11 1.22 -3.39
CA SER A 62 7.87 0.45 -3.27
C SER A 62 8.13 -1.06 -3.24
N ALA A 63 9.13 -1.54 -4.00
CA ALA A 63 9.55 -2.95 -3.96
C ALA A 63 10.20 -3.30 -2.62
N ASP A 64 11.09 -2.43 -2.12
CA ASP A 64 11.76 -2.60 -0.83
C ASP A 64 10.75 -2.58 0.33
N PHE A 65 9.76 -1.69 0.26
CA PHE A 65 8.69 -1.62 1.24
C PHE A 65 7.79 -2.86 1.20
N TYR A 66 7.43 -3.33 0.02
CA TYR A 66 6.64 -4.56 -0.13
C TYR A 66 7.36 -5.77 0.46
N THR A 67 8.67 -5.89 0.21
CA THR A 67 9.51 -6.97 0.75
C THR A 67 9.54 -6.93 2.29
N GLN A 68 9.74 -5.75 2.88
CA GLN A 68 9.68 -5.59 4.34
C GLN A 68 8.32 -5.96 4.92
N MET A 69 7.22 -5.57 4.27
CA MET A 69 5.89 -5.95 4.74
C MET A 69 5.64 -7.46 4.62
N ASP A 70 6.10 -8.09 3.54
CA ASP A 70 5.97 -9.53 3.31
C ASP A 70 6.74 -10.36 4.35
N GLU A 71 7.97 -9.91 4.69
CA GLU A 71 8.77 -10.49 5.76
C GLU A 71 8.09 -10.34 7.13
N LEU A 72 7.51 -9.18 7.42
CA LEU A 72 6.80 -8.95 8.69
C LEU A 72 5.54 -9.81 8.81
N VAL A 73 4.77 -9.95 7.73
CA VAL A 73 3.58 -10.83 7.71
C VAL A 73 4.00 -12.29 7.89
N SER A 74 5.10 -12.71 7.25
CA SER A 74 5.64 -14.06 7.41
C SER A 74 6.09 -14.37 8.85
N GLN A 75 6.61 -13.37 9.57
CA GLN A 75 7.04 -13.51 10.97
C GLN A 75 5.86 -13.46 11.96
N HIS A 76 4.73 -12.86 11.57
CA HIS A 76 3.54 -12.69 12.42
C HIS A 76 2.27 -13.22 11.75
N PRO A 77 2.11 -14.56 11.65
CA PRO A 77 0.99 -15.18 10.95
C PRO A 77 -0.38 -14.98 11.61
N GLU A 78 -0.43 -14.59 12.89
CA GLU A 78 -1.66 -14.41 13.69
C GLU A 78 -2.44 -13.11 13.37
N GLY A 79 -2.04 -12.35 12.34
CA GLY A 79 -2.73 -11.10 11.96
C GLY A 79 -2.56 -9.96 12.97
N THR A 80 -1.77 -10.16 14.02
CA THR A 80 -1.35 -9.11 14.94
C THR A 80 -0.37 -8.21 14.21
N ILE A 81 -0.83 -7.06 13.73
CA ILE A 81 0.05 -6.01 13.22
C ILE A 81 1.04 -5.70 14.35
N PRO A 82 2.36 -5.96 14.18
CA PRO A 82 3.33 -5.62 15.22
C PRO A 82 3.23 -4.13 15.52
N GLU A 83 3.34 -3.71 16.77
CA GLU A 83 3.21 -2.28 17.15
C GLU A 83 4.14 -1.37 16.34
N SER A 84 5.25 -1.91 15.84
CA SER A 84 6.18 -1.26 14.90
C SER A 84 5.53 -0.82 13.58
N LEU A 85 4.51 -1.54 13.08
CA LEU A 85 3.74 -1.17 11.90
C LEU A 85 2.64 -0.14 12.18
N HIS A 86 2.26 0.06 13.45
CA HIS A 86 1.29 1.09 13.85
C HIS A 86 1.87 2.50 13.71
N GLY A 87 3.17 2.67 14.00
CA GLY A 87 3.91 3.91 13.77
C GLY A 87 4.34 4.12 12.31
N PHE A 88 4.63 3.03 11.59
CA PHE A 88 5.17 3.08 10.21
C PHE A 88 4.22 3.71 9.17
N PHE A 89 2.91 3.73 9.44
CA PHE A 89 1.90 4.37 8.59
C PHE A 89 1.36 5.70 9.17
N LEU A 90 1.69 6.05 10.41
CA LEU A 90 1.17 7.23 11.13
C LEU A 90 2.21 8.34 11.37
N GLU A 91 3.50 8.10 11.10
CA GLU A 91 4.55 9.14 11.11
C GLU A 91 4.63 9.93 9.78
N ILE A 92 3.47 10.40 9.30
CA ILE A 92 3.39 11.59 8.46
C ILE A 92 2.64 12.64 9.28
N LYS A 93 3.34 13.26 10.23
CA LYS A 93 2.91 14.49 10.90
C LYS A 93 4.05 15.48 10.96
#